data_AF-A0A326RX82-F1
#
_entry.id   AF-A0A326RX82-F1
#
_cell.length_a   1.000
_cell.length_b   1.000
_cell.length_c   1.000
_cell.angle_alpha   90.00
_cell.angle_beta   90.00
_cell.angle_gamma   90.00
#
_symmetry.space_group_name_H-M   'P 1'
#
loop_
_entity.id
_entity.type
_entity.pdbx_description
1 polymer ?
#
loop_
_entity_poly.entity_id
_entity_poly.type
_entity_poly.pdbx_seq_one_letter_code
_entity_poly.pdbx_strand_id
1 'polypeptide(L)'
;MRKLLLFSLLIWTGLTQPLIAQQDPNKLLIEEFLRQSEKQKKTGLIMLGTGLGATVIGTAMFGAAWGGGSEFLGVTGAILFTAGSISTLVSIPILVSSASNGRKAGKLSLVTGRIPNLPNTGTSTGLYPAVSFSIPLTLNR
;
A
#
# COMPACT_ATOMS: atom_id res chain seq x y z
N MET A 1 -35.46 20.89 -37.83
CA MET A 1 -34.59 19.69 -37.73
C MET A 1 -33.45 19.83 -36.72
N ARG A 2 -32.85 21.01 -36.50
CA ARG A 2 -31.78 21.23 -35.47
C ARG A 2 -32.16 20.88 -34.02
N LYS A 3 -33.44 21.06 -33.62
CA LYS A 3 -33.89 20.78 -32.25
C LYS A 3 -34.00 19.27 -31.93
N LEU A 4 -34.11 18.42 -32.97
CA LEU A 4 -34.19 16.97 -32.83
C LEU A 4 -32.79 16.34 -32.60
N LEU A 5 -31.75 16.94 -33.18
CA LEU A 5 -30.35 16.57 -32.93
C LEU A 5 -29.90 16.93 -31.50
N LEU A 6 -30.37 18.04 -30.95
CA LEU A 6 -30.05 18.42 -29.56
C LEU A 6 -30.70 17.48 -28.53
N PHE A 7 -31.89 16.94 -28.82
CA PHE A 7 -32.55 15.96 -27.95
C PHE A 7 -31.85 14.59 -27.97
N SER A 8 -31.32 14.17 -29.13
CA SER A 8 -30.53 12.94 -29.27
C SER A 8 -29.20 13.01 -28.50
N LEU A 9 -28.57 14.18 -28.45
CA LEU A 9 -27.30 14.37 -27.73
C LEU A 9 -27.47 14.27 -26.20
N LEU A 10 -28.61 14.74 -25.68
CA LEU A 10 -28.90 14.78 -24.24
C LEU A 10 -29.25 13.40 -23.65
N ILE A 11 -29.75 12.48 -24.49
CA ILE A 11 -30.09 11.11 -24.09
C ILE A 11 -28.82 10.24 -23.94
N TRP A 12 -27.74 10.57 -24.66
CA TRP A 12 -26.46 9.85 -24.55
C TRP A 12 -25.62 10.25 -23.34
N THR A 13 -25.77 11.48 -22.82
CA THR A 13 -24.98 11.95 -21.67
C THR A 13 -25.66 11.71 -20.32
N GLY A 14 -26.94 11.31 -20.30
CA GLY A 14 -27.73 11.19 -19.07
C GLY A 14 -27.75 9.81 -18.40
N LEU A 15 -27.23 8.75 -19.03
CA LEU A 15 -27.48 7.35 -18.59
C LEU A 15 -26.33 6.62 -17.90
N THR A 16 -25.26 7.30 -17.49
CA THR A 16 -24.14 6.67 -16.76
C THR A 16 -23.95 7.25 -15.36
N GLN A 17 -25.01 7.24 -14.56
CA GLN A 17 -24.81 7.30 -13.11
C GLN A 17 -24.31 5.91 -12.68
N PRO A 18 -23.06 5.75 -12.21
CA PRO A 18 -22.71 4.50 -11.55
C PRO A 18 -23.61 4.40 -10.33
N LEU A 19 -24.41 3.34 -10.26
CA LEU A 19 -25.00 2.90 -9.00
C LEU A 19 -23.83 2.67 -8.04
N ILE A 20 -23.53 3.66 -7.19
CA ILE A 20 -22.67 3.47 -6.04
C ILE A 20 -23.48 2.57 -5.13
N ALA A 21 -23.31 1.26 -5.31
CA ALA A 21 -23.77 0.26 -4.38
C ALA A 21 -23.35 0.71 -2.98
N GLN A 22 -24.26 0.61 -2.04
CA GLN A 22 -24.08 1.00 -0.64
C GLN A 22 -23.03 0.06 -0.01
N GLN A 23 -21.76 0.31 -0.33
CA GLN A 23 -20.61 -0.41 0.16
C GLN A 23 -20.39 0.07 1.57
N ASP A 24 -20.37 -0.88 2.51
CA ASP A 24 -20.05 -0.62 3.90
C ASP A 24 -18.80 0.29 3.98
N PRO A 25 -18.93 1.51 4.53
CA PRO A 25 -17.86 2.50 4.51
C PRO A 25 -16.58 1.95 5.16
N ASN A 26 -16.70 1.02 6.11
CA ASN A 26 -15.55 0.37 6.73
C ASN A 26 -14.84 -0.59 5.77
N LYS A 27 -15.58 -1.30 4.90
CA LYS A 27 -15.01 -2.21 3.91
C LYS A 27 -14.18 -1.47 2.87
N LEU A 28 -14.68 -0.32 2.40
CA LEU A 28 -13.95 0.55 1.47
C LEU A 28 -12.67 1.10 2.12
N LEU A 29 -12.75 1.54 3.39
CA LEU A 29 -11.58 2.04 4.13
C LEU A 29 -10.52 0.96 4.38
N ILE A 30 -10.94 -0.28 4.72
CA ILE A 30 -10.04 -1.43 4.85
C ILE A 30 -9.27 -1.65 3.55
N GLU A 31 -9.99 -1.71 2.43
CA GLU A 31 -9.41 -1.97 1.12
C GLU A 31 -8.41 -0.88 0.70
N GLU A 32 -8.73 0.38 0.96
CA GLU A 32 -7.83 1.50 0.64
C GLU A 32 -6.54 1.45 1.47
N PHE A 33 -6.62 1.17 2.78
CA PHE A 33 -5.42 1.01 3.62
C PHE A 33 -4.57 -0.20 3.22
N LEU A 34 -5.19 -1.32 2.83
CA LEU A 34 -4.47 -2.48 2.30
C LEU A 34 -3.75 -2.14 0.99
N ARG A 35 -4.47 -1.53 0.05
CA ARG A 35 -3.92 -1.10 -1.24
C ARG A 35 -2.74 -0.15 -1.06
N GLN A 36 -2.87 0.82 -0.16
CA GLN A 36 -1.79 1.77 0.14
C GLN A 36 -0.58 1.08 0.78
N SER A 37 -0.82 0.17 1.73
CA SER A 37 0.21 -0.64 2.37
C SER A 37 1.02 -1.44 1.35
N GLU A 38 0.36 -2.17 0.45
CA GLU A 38 1.02 -3.02 -0.55
C GLU A 38 1.87 -2.20 -1.54
N LYS A 39 1.32 -1.08 -2.02
CA LYS A 39 2.05 -0.16 -2.92
C LYS A 39 3.31 0.37 -2.25
N GLN A 40 3.17 0.90 -1.04
CA GLN A 40 4.31 1.44 -0.28
C GLN A 40 5.32 0.34 0.06
N LYS A 41 4.88 -0.88 0.38
CA LYS A 41 5.78 -2.02 0.64
C LYS A 41 6.64 -2.31 -0.58
N LYS A 42 6.00 -2.44 -1.75
CA LYS A 42 6.69 -2.75 -3.00
C LYS A 42 7.66 -1.64 -3.39
N THR A 43 7.22 -0.38 -3.36
CA THR A 43 8.07 0.77 -3.66
C THR A 43 9.24 0.87 -2.69
N GLY A 44 8.99 0.71 -1.39
CA GLY A 44 10.03 0.75 -0.36
C GLY A 44 11.06 -0.36 -0.53
N LEU A 45 10.63 -1.60 -0.81
CA LEU A 45 11.55 -2.72 -1.06
C LEU A 45 12.38 -2.52 -2.33
N ILE A 46 11.78 -1.98 -3.39
CA ILE A 46 12.50 -1.65 -4.63
C ILE A 46 13.54 -0.57 -4.35
N MET A 47 13.17 0.55 -3.72
CA MET A 47 14.10 1.63 -3.37
C MET A 47 15.22 1.17 -2.43
N LEU A 48 14.91 0.30 -1.47
CA LEU A 48 15.89 -0.28 -0.58
C LEU A 48 16.88 -1.16 -1.35
N GLY A 49 16.37 -2.08 -2.17
CA GLY A 49 17.19 -3.01 -2.95
C GLY A 49 18.05 -2.28 -3.98
N THR A 50 17.48 -1.36 -4.76
CA THR A 50 18.23 -0.57 -5.74
C THR A 50 19.20 0.40 -5.06
N GLY A 51 18.80 1.01 -3.94
CA GLY A 51 19.65 1.92 -3.18
C GLY A 51 20.89 1.21 -2.61
N LEU A 52 20.70 0.04 -1.99
CA LEU A 52 21.80 -0.78 -1.48
C LEU A 52 22.71 -1.26 -2.62
N GLY A 53 22.12 -1.74 -3.73
CA GLY A 53 22.88 -2.14 -4.91
C GLY A 53 23.74 -1.00 -5.49
N ALA A 54 23.14 0.18 -5.67
CA ALA A 54 23.85 1.37 -6.15
C ALA A 54 24.96 1.82 -5.19
N THR A 55 24.74 1.70 -3.87
CA THR A 55 25.74 2.05 -2.85
C THR A 55 26.96 1.13 -2.92
N VAL A 56 26.74 -0.18 -3.04
CA VAL A 56 27.81 -1.18 -3.14
C VAL A 56 28.58 -1.00 -4.45
N ILE A 57 27.88 -0.86 -5.58
CA ILE A 57 28.50 -0.64 -6.89
C ILE A 57 29.28 0.69 -6.90
N GLY A 58 28.70 1.76 -6.37
CA GLY A 58 29.33 3.07 -6.29
C GLY A 58 30.64 3.05 -5.48
N THR A 59 30.62 2.38 -4.33
CA THR A 59 31.83 2.16 -3.51
C THR A 59 32.91 1.39 -4.29
N ALA A 60 32.53 0.30 -4.96
CA ALA A 60 33.46 -0.51 -5.74
C ALA A 60 34.07 0.28 -6.92
N MET A 61 33.26 1.06 -7.64
CA MET A 61 33.71 1.92 -8.73
C MET A 61 34.65 3.03 -8.24
N PHE A 62 34.35 3.64 -7.10
CA PHE A 62 35.21 4.65 -6.49
C PHE A 62 36.56 4.06 -6.06
N GLY A 63 36.57 2.86 -5.47
CA GLY A 63 37.81 2.15 -5.14
C GLY A 63 38.64 1.80 -6.38
N ALA A 64 38.00 1.33 -7.45
CA ALA A 64 38.67 1.04 -8.71
C ALA A 64 39.26 2.30 -9.37
N ALA A 65 38.60 3.45 -9.24
CA ALA A 65 39.11 4.74 -9.71
C ALA A 65 40.40 5.14 -9.01
N TRP A 66 40.52 4.90 -7.70
CA TRP A 66 41.72 5.21 -6.93
C TRP A 66 42.92 4.37 -7.37
N GLY A 67 42.72 3.08 -7.66
CA GLY A 67 43.78 2.19 -8.13
C GLY A 67 44.14 2.38 -9.61
N GLY A 68 43.17 2.76 -10.44
CA GLY A 68 43.33 2.89 -11.90
C GLY A 68 43.50 4.33 -12.42
N GLY A 69 43.39 5.34 -11.56
CA GLY A 69 43.53 6.76 -11.94
C GLY A 69 42.39 7.31 -12.83
N SER A 70 41.24 6.65 -12.88
CA SER A 70 40.12 7.06 -13.74
C SER A 70 39.18 8.02 -13.02
N GLU A 71 39.25 9.31 -13.35
CA GLU A 71 38.35 10.33 -12.80
C GLU A 71 36.88 10.04 -13.10
N PHE A 72 36.57 9.55 -14.30
CA PHE A 72 35.20 9.20 -14.69
C PHE A 72 34.59 8.12 -13.79
N LEU A 73 35.34 7.07 -13.46
CA LEU A 73 34.90 6.03 -12.53
C LEU A 73 34.74 6.57 -11.11
N GLY A 74 35.61 7.48 -10.69
CA GLY A 74 35.56 8.10 -9.37
C GLY A 74 34.31 8.96 -9.19
N VAL A 75 34.04 9.86 -10.14
CA VAL A 75 32.86 10.72 -10.12
C VAL A 75 31.57 9.90 -10.22
N THR A 76 31.52 8.94 -11.15
CA THR A 76 30.34 8.07 -11.31
C THR A 76 30.10 7.21 -10.07
N GLY A 77 31.17 6.66 -9.48
CA GLY A 77 31.10 5.88 -8.25
C GLY A 77 30.59 6.70 -7.06
N ALA A 78 31.07 7.94 -6.90
CA ALA A 78 30.61 8.86 -5.86
C ALA A 78 29.13 9.22 -6.01
N ILE A 79 28.66 9.47 -7.24
CA ILE A 79 27.25 9.74 -7.54
C ILE A 79 26.38 8.52 -7.22
N LEU A 80 26.79 7.32 -7.67
CA LEU A 80 26.05 6.08 -7.38
C LEU A 80 25.98 5.79 -5.88
N PHE A 81 27.08 6.01 -5.16
CA PHE A 81 27.13 5.83 -3.72
C PHE A 81 26.17 6.77 -2.99
N THR A 82 26.20 8.06 -3.33
CA THR A 82 25.35 9.07 -2.69
C THR A 82 23.88 8.88 -3.05
N ALA A 83 23.56 8.69 -4.34
CA ALA A 83 22.19 8.42 -4.79
C ALA A 83 21.65 7.12 -4.18
N GLY A 84 22.48 6.07 -4.14
CA GLY A 84 22.15 4.80 -3.50
C GLY A 84 21.82 4.97 -2.03
N SER A 85 22.69 5.67 -1.29
CA SER A 85 22.53 5.92 0.15
C SER A 85 21.26 6.71 0.45
N ILE A 86 20.97 7.76 -0.33
CA ILE A 86 19.75 8.55 -0.19
C ILE A 86 18.51 7.69 -0.46
N SER A 87 18.51 6.90 -1.54
CA SER A 87 17.40 5.99 -1.87
C SER A 87 17.13 4.99 -0.75
N THR A 88 18.19 4.40 -0.17
CA THR A 88 18.11 3.49 0.97
C THR A 88 17.49 4.19 2.19
N LEU A 89 17.93 5.41 2.53
CA LEU A 89 17.39 6.15 3.68
C LEU A 89 15.92 6.53 3.48
N VAL A 90 15.53 6.99 2.30
CA VAL A 90 14.14 7.35 1.96
C VAL A 90 13.22 6.11 1.94
N SER A 91 13.76 4.93 1.65
CA SER A 91 12.97 3.69 1.67
C SER A 91 12.43 3.33 3.06
N ILE A 92 13.13 3.70 4.14
CA ILE A 92 12.77 3.36 5.52
C ILE A 92 11.41 3.96 5.93
N PRO A 93 11.18 5.30 5.86
CA PRO A 93 9.88 5.86 6.21
C PRO A 93 8.75 5.35 5.31
N ILE A 94 9.02 5.01 4.05
CA ILE A 94 8.03 4.40 3.14
C ILE A 94 7.61 3.01 3.63
N LEU A 95 8.57 2.17 4.02
CA LEU A 95 8.32 0.83 4.56
C LEU A 95 7.61 0.88 5.93
N VAL A 96 7.98 1.84 6.77
CA VAL A 96 7.29 2.08 8.05
C VAL A 96 5.84 2.50 7.82
N SER A 97 5.59 3.42 6.88
CA SER A 97 4.24 3.87 6.50
C SER A 97 3.40 2.70 5.98
N SER A 98 3.98 1.86 5.12
CA SER A 98 3.36 0.62 4.63
C SER A 98 2.91 -0.28 5.78
N ALA A 99 3.82 -0.61 6.70
CA ALA A 99 3.50 -1.46 7.85
C ALA A 99 2.42 -0.85 8.74
N SER A 100 2.43 0.47 8.92
CA SER A 100 1.41 1.18 9.69
C SER A 100 0.03 1.08 9.03
N ASN A 101 -0.05 1.21 7.71
CA ASN A 101 -1.30 1.13 6.94
C ASN A 101 -1.85 -0.30 6.96
N GLY A 102 -0.99 -1.32 6.83
CA GLY A 102 -1.38 -2.72 7.00
C GLY A 102 -1.95 -3.02 8.39
N ARG A 103 -1.33 -2.47 9.46
CA ARG A 103 -1.85 -2.58 10.83
C ARG A 103 -3.21 -1.90 10.99
N LYS A 104 -3.43 -0.73 10.38
CA LYS A 104 -4.73 -0.03 10.39
C LYS A 104 -5.81 -0.86 9.72
N ALA A 105 -5.55 -1.39 8.53
CA ALA A 105 -6.47 -2.28 7.84
C ALA A 105 -6.83 -3.51 8.68
N GLY A 106 -5.82 -4.18 9.26
CA GLY A 106 -6.05 -5.35 10.12
C GLY A 106 -6.92 -5.04 11.33
N LYS A 107 -6.67 -3.91 12.02
CA LYS A 107 -7.52 -3.47 13.15
C LYS A 107 -8.95 -3.19 12.71
N LEU A 108 -9.14 -2.53 11.57
CA LEU A 108 -10.47 -2.18 11.07
C LEU A 108 -11.26 -3.43 10.64
N SER A 109 -10.58 -4.42 10.03
CA SER A 109 -11.16 -5.73 9.72
C SER A 109 -11.59 -6.51 10.96
N LEU A 110 -10.81 -6.44 12.05
CA LEU A 110 -11.16 -7.09 13.32
C LEU A 110 -12.39 -6.43 13.98
N VAL A 111 -12.51 -5.11 13.92
CA VAL A 111 -13.67 -4.37 14.45
C VAL A 111 -14.92 -4.56 13.56
N THR A 112 -14.74 -4.74 12.25
CA THR A 112 -15.84 -4.95 11.28
C THR A 112 -16.29 -6.41 11.21
N GLY A 113 -15.45 -7.35 11.66
CA GLY A 113 -15.80 -8.75 11.86
C GLY A 113 -16.83 -8.89 12.97
N ARG A 114 -18.11 -8.73 12.61
CA ARG A 114 -19.33 -9.00 13.38
C ARG A 114 -19.07 -9.58 14.79
N ILE A 115 -19.19 -8.74 15.80
CA ILE A 115 -19.66 -9.19 17.11
C ILE A 115 -21.14 -9.57 16.86
N PRO A 116 -21.55 -10.85 16.88
CA PRO A 116 -22.97 -11.14 16.95
C PRO A 116 -23.50 -10.43 18.19
N ASN A 117 -24.56 -9.64 18.05
CA ASN A 117 -25.25 -9.03 19.18
C ASN A 117 -25.63 -10.19 20.13
N LEU A 118 -24.86 -10.38 21.21
CA LEU A 118 -25.35 -11.19 22.32
C LEU A 118 -26.53 -10.40 22.89
N PRO A 119 -27.72 -11.01 23.05
CA PRO A 119 -28.81 -10.34 23.74
C PRO A 119 -28.32 -9.95 25.14
N ASN A 120 -28.13 -8.65 25.33
CA ASN A 120 -27.69 -8.04 26.58
C ASN A 120 -28.74 -8.33 27.66
N THR A 121 -28.49 -9.38 28.44
CA THR A 121 -29.23 -9.75 29.63
C THR A 121 -28.24 -9.78 30.79
N GLY A 122 -27.75 -8.62 31.21
CA GLY A 122 -26.99 -8.51 32.45
C GLY A 122 -25.90 -7.46 32.41
N THR A 123 -26.08 -6.44 33.24
CA THR A 123 -25.13 -5.39 33.59
C THR A 123 -23.73 -5.92 33.94
N SER A 124 -22.77 -5.75 33.04
CA SER A 124 -21.34 -5.74 33.37
C SER A 124 -20.56 -5.00 32.28
N THR A 125 -20.10 -3.80 32.60
CA THR A 125 -19.18 -2.99 31.78
C THR A 125 -17.75 -3.55 31.88
N GLY A 126 -17.54 -4.73 31.30
CA GLY A 126 -16.21 -5.30 31.08
C GLY A 126 -15.90 -5.36 29.60
N LEU A 127 -15.00 -4.52 29.11
CA LEU A 127 -14.49 -4.60 27.73
C LEU A 127 -13.51 -5.77 27.63
N TYR A 128 -14.00 -6.93 27.21
CA TYR A 128 -13.14 -8.10 26.93
C TYR A 128 -12.79 -8.13 25.44
N PRO A 129 -11.50 -8.16 25.06
CA PRO A 129 -11.11 -8.37 23.68
C PRO A 129 -11.45 -9.81 23.27
N ALA A 130 -12.33 -9.97 22.29
CA ALA A 130 -12.66 -11.25 21.68
C ALA A 130 -12.00 -11.35 20.30
N VAL A 131 -11.34 -12.48 20.03
CA VAL A 131 -10.77 -12.80 18.71
C VAL A 131 -11.59 -13.95 18.13
N SER A 132 -12.16 -13.74 16.94
CA SER A 132 -12.93 -14.75 16.22
C SER A 132 -12.16 -15.21 15.00
N PHE A 133 -12.09 -16.52 14.78
CA PHE A 133 -11.49 -17.13 13.60
C PHE A 133 -12.52 -18.04 12.93
N SER A 134 -12.60 -17.98 11.61
CA SER A 134 -13.44 -18.87 10.80
C SER A 134 -12.54 -19.91 10.13
N ILE A 135 -12.82 -21.19 10.38
CA ILE A 135 -12.13 -22.31 9.72
C ILE A 135 -13.08 -22.85 8.64
N PRO A 136 -12.75 -22.72 7.35
CA PRO A 136 -13.54 -23.33 6.29
C PRO A 136 -13.36 -24.85 6.33
N LEU A 137 -14.45 -25.59 6.55
CA LEU A 137 -14.46 -27.05 6.42
C LEU A 137 -14.70 -27.42 4.95
N THR A 138 -13.63 -27.75 4.23
CA THR A 138 -13.75 -28.45 2.95
C THR A 138 -13.96 -29.94 3.22
N LEU A 139 -15.21 -30.41 3.17
CA LEU A 139 -15.51 -31.84 3.12
C LEU A 139 -15.23 -32.33 1.69
N ASN A 140 -14.12 -33.05 1.51
CA ASN A 140 -13.88 -33.84 0.31
C ASN A 140 -14.61 -35.18 0.49
N ARG A 141 -15.47 -35.57 -0.45
CA ARG A 141 -16.20 -36.84 -0.43
C ARG A 141 -15.84 -37.64 -1.67
#